data_AF-A0A2N9F0B8-F1
#
_entry.id   AF-A0A2N9F0B8-F1
#
_cell.length_a   1.000
_cell.length_b   1.000
_cell.length_c   1.000
_cell.angle_alpha   90.00
_cell.angle_beta   90.00
_cell.angle_gamma   90.00
#
_symmetry.space_group_name_H-M   'P 1'
#
loop_
_entity.id
_entity.type
_entity.pdbx_description
1 polymer ?
#
loop_
_entity_poly.entity_id
_entity_poly.type
_entity_poly.pdbx_seq_one_letter_code
_entity_poly.pdbx_strand_id
1 'polypeptide(L)'
;MQPLCNDDESSALLQFKESFIINKSASSDDPFAYPKLKSWTLEGESSDCCSWDGVSCDEDPGHVIGLDLSSSCLYGSINSNSSLFRLVHLQSLNLAHNHFQLLSNPIPDMGQNFDLSSKKGLLQLTELSLTRLVRNLTSLENLDLTRVNISSTVPNIFANLSTLRSLHLQTCEMRGEFPIGIFMLPNLRVLNVNDNKDLTGSLPDFQYWSSSPLEEINLATTSFSGKLPSSMGNLRSLIYLDLHSCNFSGNIPSSIGNLTNLMMLRLRNNSLAGNIPSSIGNLIQLAFVSFGYNHLTGPISFGLANLTQLVFLDLGFNRLTGSIPSSIGNLTKLFALSLSFNEFQGQFPMSIFNLKNLNILIISDNNLSGTLLICNMTSLQFLDVSENNFSGSLPQCLHNILELRAISLEGNEFQGLLPRSFANCTKLELIDVSNNQFNDTFPSELGNLPNLKGILQMLESLDLSQNRLSGEIPPQLAQLTFLEWFNVSHNNLTGSIPQGKQFNTFENSSFEGNLGLCGNPLSKKCWVSDSSPPPPSISKQSQDSTVSLFEFGWKIVLVGYGFGLIVGVIIGNIVATKKHDWLMKTFGMRSTDKKERENGT
;
A
#
# COMPACT_ATOMS: atom_id res chain seq x y z
N MET A 1 -36.53 35.01 -11.82
CA MET A 1 -35.15 35.10 -12.34
C MET A 1 -34.29 34.26 -11.41
N GLN A 2 -33.16 33.72 -11.87
CA GLN A 2 -32.14 33.28 -10.91
C GLN A 2 -31.60 34.53 -10.19
N PRO A 3 -31.14 34.42 -8.93
CA PRO A 3 -30.37 35.49 -8.32
C PRO A 3 -29.09 35.69 -9.13
N LEU A 4 -28.64 36.94 -9.23
CA LEU A 4 -27.37 37.29 -9.85
C LEU A 4 -26.32 37.39 -8.74
N CYS A 5 -25.11 36.90 -8.99
CA CYS A 5 -23.97 37.12 -8.10
C CYS A 5 -23.82 38.59 -7.69
N ASN A 6 -23.51 38.82 -6.42
CA ASN A 6 -23.27 40.15 -5.88
C ASN A 6 -22.09 40.85 -6.58
N ASP A 7 -22.26 42.11 -6.99
CA ASP A 7 -21.23 42.92 -7.67
C ASP A 7 -19.92 43.02 -6.87
N ASP A 8 -19.98 43.09 -5.54
CA ASP A 8 -18.78 43.13 -4.68
C ASP A 8 -18.04 41.76 -4.64
N GLU A 9 -18.77 40.66 -4.77
CA GLU A 9 -18.22 39.30 -4.76
C GLU A 9 -17.65 38.91 -6.13
N SER A 10 -18.33 39.26 -7.22
CA SER A 10 -17.79 39.10 -8.59
C SER A 10 -16.53 39.96 -8.79
N SER A 11 -16.53 41.20 -8.29
CA SER A 11 -15.36 42.09 -8.22
C SER A 11 -14.21 41.50 -7.38
N ALA A 12 -14.54 40.89 -6.24
CA ALA A 12 -13.56 40.20 -5.39
C ALA A 12 -12.92 39.00 -6.09
N LEU A 13 -13.71 38.17 -6.77
CA LEU A 13 -13.24 37.04 -7.58
C LEU A 13 -12.37 37.49 -8.77
N LEU A 14 -12.75 38.56 -9.49
CA LEU A 14 -11.93 39.06 -10.61
C LEU A 14 -10.57 39.59 -10.15
N GLN A 15 -10.52 40.36 -9.06
CA GLN A 15 -9.25 40.80 -8.46
C GLN A 15 -8.45 39.62 -7.88
N PHE A 16 -9.10 38.51 -7.52
CA PHE A 16 -8.41 37.30 -7.06
C PHE A 16 -7.72 36.62 -8.24
N LYS A 17 -8.42 36.52 -9.37
CA LYS A 17 -7.88 36.03 -10.65
C LYS A 17 -6.66 36.80 -11.13
N GLU A 18 -6.60 38.12 -10.94
CA GLU A 18 -5.42 38.93 -11.29
C GLU A 18 -4.15 38.55 -10.49
N SER A 19 -4.29 37.87 -9.35
CA SER A 19 -3.15 37.42 -8.53
C SER A 19 -2.43 36.18 -9.08
N PHE A 20 -2.90 35.59 -10.20
CA PHE A 20 -2.37 34.32 -10.73
C PHE A 20 -2.08 34.34 -12.24
N ILE A 21 -0.91 33.82 -12.58
CA ILE A 21 -0.51 33.40 -13.92
C ILE A 21 -1.04 31.98 -14.16
N ILE A 22 -1.73 31.75 -15.28
CA ILE A 22 -2.13 30.41 -15.69
C ILE A 22 -0.92 29.68 -16.31
N ASN A 23 -0.42 28.65 -15.63
CA ASN A 23 0.71 27.84 -16.06
C ASN A 23 0.41 26.33 -15.92
N LYS A 24 0.39 25.59 -17.04
CA LYS A 24 0.09 24.16 -17.04
C LYS A 24 1.06 23.30 -16.20
N SER A 25 2.28 23.77 -15.92
CA SER A 25 3.21 23.01 -15.05
C SER A 25 2.84 23.07 -13.56
N ALA A 26 1.96 23.99 -13.15
CA ALA A 26 1.44 24.09 -11.78
C ALA A 26 0.56 22.90 -11.39
N SER A 27 -0.14 22.30 -12.36
CA SER A 27 -1.10 21.20 -12.16
C SER A 27 -0.79 19.99 -13.06
N SER A 28 0.45 19.81 -13.53
CA SER A 28 0.82 18.77 -14.51
C SER A 28 0.58 17.33 -14.08
N ASP A 29 0.29 17.11 -12.81
CA ASP A 29 0.20 15.79 -12.17
C ASP A 29 -1.26 15.33 -12.06
N ASP A 30 -2.19 16.14 -12.58
CA ASP A 30 -3.57 15.78 -12.85
C ASP A 30 -3.84 15.88 -14.36
N PRO A 31 -4.13 14.75 -15.06
CA PRO A 31 -4.38 14.76 -16.50
C PRO A 31 -5.69 15.48 -16.90
N PHE A 32 -6.56 15.81 -15.93
CA PHE A 32 -7.79 16.56 -16.13
C PHE A 32 -7.66 18.05 -15.79
N ALA A 33 -6.46 18.52 -15.41
CA ALA A 33 -6.22 19.92 -15.05
C ALA A 33 -6.58 20.91 -16.18
N TYR A 34 -7.45 21.87 -15.86
CA TYR A 34 -7.84 22.95 -16.77
C TYR A 34 -8.03 24.27 -15.99
N PRO A 35 -7.70 25.43 -16.59
CA PRO A 35 -7.72 26.70 -15.86
C PRO A 35 -9.12 27.30 -15.73
N LYS A 36 -9.84 26.90 -14.66
CA LYS A 36 -11.19 27.39 -14.32
C LYS A 36 -11.32 28.91 -14.38
N LEU A 37 -10.32 29.66 -13.90
CA LEU A 37 -10.28 31.13 -13.98
C LEU A 37 -10.43 31.72 -15.40
N LYS A 38 -10.40 30.94 -16.48
CA LYS A 38 -10.66 31.44 -17.84
C LYS A 38 -12.13 31.79 -18.10
N SER A 39 -13.11 31.11 -17.49
CA SER A 39 -14.53 31.45 -17.64
C SER A 39 -14.95 32.69 -16.86
N TRP A 40 -14.11 33.15 -15.92
CA TRP A 40 -14.42 34.30 -15.05
C TRP A 40 -14.36 35.61 -15.85
N THR A 41 -15.49 36.09 -16.36
CA THR A 41 -15.59 37.30 -17.20
C THR A 41 -16.92 38.01 -16.98
N LEU A 42 -16.95 39.32 -17.21
CA LEU A 42 -18.19 40.13 -17.22
C LEU A 42 -18.79 40.25 -18.63
N GLU A 43 -18.14 39.68 -19.65
CA GLU A 43 -18.54 39.77 -21.06
C GLU A 43 -19.27 38.50 -21.54
N GLY A 44 -20.42 38.67 -22.20
CA GLY A 44 -21.16 37.58 -22.83
C GLY A 44 -22.18 36.90 -21.90
N GLU A 45 -22.49 35.63 -22.18
CA GLU A 45 -23.54 34.87 -21.47
C GLU A 45 -23.15 34.44 -20.05
N SER A 46 -21.88 34.59 -19.66
CA SER A 46 -21.36 34.23 -18.33
C SER A 46 -21.05 35.45 -17.45
N SER A 47 -21.79 36.56 -17.60
CA SER A 47 -21.56 37.79 -16.81
C SER A 47 -21.86 37.64 -15.32
N ASP A 48 -22.65 36.64 -14.94
CA ASP A 48 -22.96 36.26 -13.56
C ASP A 48 -21.86 35.35 -12.97
N CYS A 49 -21.27 35.74 -11.84
CA CYS A 49 -20.22 34.93 -11.22
C CYS A 49 -20.69 33.55 -10.74
N CYS A 50 -21.99 33.37 -10.47
CA CYS A 50 -22.56 32.07 -10.13
C CYS A 50 -22.58 31.08 -11.32
N SER A 51 -22.20 31.53 -12.53
CA SER A 51 -22.01 30.69 -13.73
C SER A 51 -20.54 30.32 -13.99
N TRP A 52 -19.59 30.83 -13.20
CA TRP A 52 -18.15 30.67 -13.46
C TRP A 52 -17.62 29.31 -12.99
N ASP A 53 -16.65 28.74 -13.71
CA ASP A 53 -16.06 27.45 -13.34
C ASP A 53 -15.49 27.50 -11.92
N GLY A 54 -15.95 26.56 -11.08
CA GLY A 54 -15.52 26.46 -9.70
C GLY A 54 -16.18 27.43 -8.73
N VAL A 55 -17.12 28.28 -9.13
CA VAL A 55 -17.88 29.14 -8.20
C VAL A 55 -19.23 28.48 -7.88
N SER A 56 -19.61 28.49 -6.60
CA SER A 56 -20.92 28.00 -6.13
C SER A 56 -21.61 29.06 -5.28
N CYS A 57 -22.86 29.37 -5.60
CA CYS A 57 -23.68 30.33 -4.87
C CYS A 57 -24.84 29.68 -4.11
N ASP A 58 -25.46 30.41 -3.18
CA ASP A 58 -26.77 30.04 -2.62
C ASP A 58 -27.95 30.35 -3.58
N GLU A 59 -29.12 29.76 -3.32
CA GLU A 59 -30.29 29.82 -4.23
C GLU A 59 -31.08 31.13 -4.15
N ASP A 60 -30.88 31.91 -3.07
CA ASP A 60 -31.42 33.26 -2.81
C ASP A 60 -30.66 33.80 -1.57
N PRO A 61 -29.88 34.90 -1.65
CA PRO A 61 -29.87 35.94 -2.67
C PRO A 61 -28.78 35.84 -3.75
N GLY A 62 -27.98 34.76 -3.80
CA GLY A 62 -26.90 34.58 -4.78
C GLY A 62 -25.49 34.89 -4.25
N HIS A 63 -25.24 34.67 -2.96
CA HIS A 63 -23.92 34.84 -2.36
C HIS A 63 -22.99 33.67 -2.68
N VAL A 64 -21.69 33.95 -2.87
CA VAL A 64 -20.65 32.94 -3.11
C VAL A 64 -20.36 32.15 -1.83
N ILE A 65 -20.93 30.96 -1.73
CA ILE A 65 -20.78 30.02 -0.60
C ILE A 65 -19.69 28.96 -0.82
N GLY A 66 -19.29 28.72 -2.07
CA GLY A 66 -18.28 27.73 -2.43
C GLY A 66 -17.33 28.22 -3.52
N LEU A 67 -16.05 27.86 -3.41
CA LEU A 67 -15.06 28.11 -4.45
C LEU A 67 -14.12 26.88 -4.60
N ASP A 68 -14.19 26.20 -5.73
CA ASP A 68 -13.34 25.06 -6.09
C ASP A 68 -12.43 25.41 -7.28
N LEU A 69 -11.19 25.78 -6.99
CA LEU A 69 -10.10 25.93 -7.97
C LEU A 69 -9.11 24.77 -7.94
N SER A 70 -9.54 23.56 -7.55
CA SER A 70 -8.77 22.35 -7.76
C SER A 70 -8.26 22.21 -9.21
N SER A 71 -7.02 21.72 -9.35
CA SER A 71 -6.29 21.45 -10.60
C SER A 71 -6.33 22.57 -11.64
N SER A 72 -6.41 23.83 -11.19
CA SER A 72 -6.71 24.99 -12.05
C SER A 72 -5.52 25.64 -12.75
N CYS A 73 -4.36 24.96 -12.81
CA CYS A 73 -3.13 25.45 -13.45
C CYS A 73 -2.62 26.79 -12.89
N LEU A 74 -2.85 27.10 -11.61
CA LEU A 74 -2.58 28.42 -11.04
C LEU A 74 -1.16 28.56 -10.48
N TYR A 75 -0.49 29.66 -10.85
CA TYR A 75 0.83 30.04 -10.38
C TYR A 75 0.83 31.52 -9.96
N GLY A 76 1.09 31.83 -8.70
CA GLY A 76 1.02 33.21 -8.17
C GLY A 76 1.19 33.23 -6.65
N SER A 77 0.68 34.23 -5.92
CA SER A 77 0.79 34.26 -4.46
C SER A 77 -0.53 34.62 -3.78
N ILE A 78 -0.86 33.92 -2.69
CA ILE A 78 -1.99 34.30 -1.82
C ILE A 78 -1.46 35.19 -0.70
N ASN A 79 -1.55 36.49 -0.94
CA ASN A 79 -1.17 37.52 0.01
C ASN A 79 -2.31 37.73 1.04
N SER A 80 -2.00 38.10 2.29
CA SER A 80 -3.05 38.30 3.31
C SER A 80 -3.85 39.62 3.18
N ASN A 81 -3.77 40.27 2.01
CA ASN A 81 -4.66 41.34 1.55
C ASN A 81 -5.40 40.94 0.25
N SER A 82 -5.37 39.65 -0.11
CA SER A 82 -6.07 39.10 -1.28
C SER A 82 -7.56 39.44 -1.25
N SER A 83 -8.14 39.74 -2.41
CA SER A 83 -9.55 40.10 -2.55
C SER A 83 -10.53 39.02 -2.10
N LEU A 84 -10.11 37.75 -2.09
CA LEU A 84 -10.87 36.62 -1.54
C LEU A 84 -11.09 36.73 -0.02
N PHE A 85 -10.40 37.64 0.68
CA PHE A 85 -10.79 38.09 2.04
C PHE A 85 -12.06 38.97 2.05
N ARG A 86 -12.85 39.05 0.97
CA ARG A 86 -14.18 39.70 0.98
C ARG A 86 -15.36 38.75 0.85
N LEU A 87 -15.14 37.46 0.59
CA LEU A 87 -16.24 36.49 0.45
C LEU A 87 -16.71 36.01 1.82
N VAL A 88 -17.39 36.88 2.57
CA VAL A 88 -17.79 36.64 3.96
C VAL A 88 -18.79 35.50 4.14
N HIS A 89 -19.51 35.13 3.07
CA HIS A 89 -20.50 34.04 3.02
C HIS A 89 -19.90 32.65 2.69
N LEU A 90 -18.59 32.58 2.43
CA LEU A 90 -17.92 31.36 1.97
C LEU A 90 -17.86 30.26 3.05
N GLN A 91 -18.51 29.13 2.76
CA GLN A 91 -18.64 27.95 3.64
C GLN A 91 -17.68 26.81 3.25
N SER A 92 -17.26 26.78 1.99
CA SER A 92 -16.33 25.82 1.42
C SER A 92 -15.35 26.51 0.47
N LEU A 93 -14.10 26.10 0.51
CA LEU A 93 -13.10 26.44 -0.50
C LEU A 93 -12.26 25.18 -0.75
N ASN A 94 -11.76 25.03 -1.97
CA ASN A 94 -10.82 24.01 -2.39
C ASN A 94 -9.89 24.64 -3.43
N LEU A 95 -8.57 24.73 -3.17
CA LEU A 95 -7.60 25.24 -4.15
C LEU A 95 -6.65 24.16 -4.67
N ALA A 96 -7.05 22.88 -4.64
CA ALA A 96 -6.16 21.75 -4.81
C ALA A 96 -5.24 21.81 -6.03
N HIS A 97 -4.05 21.24 -5.88
CA HIS A 97 -3.20 20.86 -7.02
C HIS A 97 -2.74 22.04 -7.90
N ASN A 98 -2.55 23.22 -7.30
CA ASN A 98 -1.93 24.41 -7.89
C ASN A 98 -0.50 24.65 -7.35
N HIS A 99 0.16 25.74 -7.76
CA HIS A 99 1.55 26.07 -7.39
C HIS A 99 1.69 27.57 -7.01
N PHE A 100 1.28 27.92 -5.79
CA PHE A 100 1.45 29.29 -5.26
C PHE A 100 2.77 29.47 -4.49
N GLN A 101 3.34 30.66 -4.55
CA GLN A 101 4.59 31.06 -3.87
C GLN A 101 4.27 32.17 -2.85
N LEU A 102 5.20 32.47 -1.94
CA LEU A 102 5.05 33.61 -1.02
C LEU A 102 6.37 34.37 -0.85
N LEU A 103 6.29 35.70 -0.92
CA LEU A 103 7.41 36.60 -0.63
C LEU A 103 7.41 37.01 0.84
N SER A 104 8.60 37.08 1.43
CA SER A 104 8.82 37.36 2.84
C SER A 104 8.71 38.85 3.18
N ASN A 105 7.54 39.30 3.61
CA ASN A 105 7.37 40.55 4.37
C ASN A 105 6.05 40.56 5.19
N PRO A 106 5.95 41.38 6.27
CA PRO A 106 4.80 41.38 7.18
C PRO A 106 3.61 42.18 6.64
N ILE A 107 2.40 41.79 7.06
CA ILE A 107 1.11 42.40 6.67
C ILE A 107 0.28 42.71 7.95
N PRO A 108 -0.61 43.72 7.96
CA PRO A 108 -1.62 43.95 9.00
C PRO A 108 -2.73 42.87 9.11
N ASP A 109 -3.86 43.23 9.75
CA ASP A 109 -4.93 42.37 10.27
C ASP A 109 -6.28 42.53 9.49
N MET A 110 -7.25 41.61 9.71
CA MET A 110 -8.65 41.48 9.15
C MET A 110 -8.90 40.35 8.10
N GLY A 111 -10.16 39.92 7.91
CA GLY A 111 -10.63 38.73 7.13
C GLY A 111 -11.74 39.00 6.10
N GLN A 112 -12.34 38.04 5.36
CA GLN A 112 -12.55 36.55 5.43
C GLN A 112 -12.79 35.97 3.99
N ASN A 113 -12.38 34.77 3.48
CA ASN A 113 -12.25 33.37 3.94
C ASN A 113 -11.37 32.51 2.94
N PHE A 114 -10.63 31.44 3.33
CA PHE A 114 -9.71 30.64 2.43
C PHE A 114 -9.52 29.11 2.71
N ASP A 115 -9.23 28.33 1.65
CA ASP A 115 -8.58 26.98 1.54
C ASP A 115 -7.34 27.12 0.63
N LEU A 116 -6.43 26.14 0.52
CA LEU A 116 -5.18 26.27 -0.26
C LEU A 116 -4.53 25.01 -0.94
N SER A 117 -5.08 23.79 -0.98
CA SER A 117 -4.39 22.49 -1.37
C SER A 117 -3.39 22.44 -2.58
N SER A 118 -2.36 21.54 -2.59
CA SER A 118 -1.38 21.42 -3.73
C SER A 118 -0.66 20.06 -3.88
N LYS A 119 -0.78 19.34 -5.00
CA LYS A 119 -0.19 17.99 -5.17
C LYS A 119 1.35 17.90 -5.21
N LYS A 120 2.08 19.03 -5.24
CA LYS A 120 3.52 19.08 -5.53
C LYS A 120 4.45 19.44 -4.36
N GLY A 121 3.94 19.86 -3.20
CA GLY A 121 4.78 20.38 -2.11
C GLY A 121 5.56 21.67 -2.44
N LEU A 122 5.28 22.29 -3.60
CA LEU A 122 5.86 23.57 -4.04
C LEU A 122 5.08 24.80 -3.54
N LEU A 123 3.94 24.56 -2.89
CA LEU A 123 3.06 25.62 -2.43
C LEU A 123 3.36 25.98 -0.99
N GLN A 124 4.10 27.06 -0.76
CA GLN A 124 4.51 27.45 0.60
C GLN A 124 3.51 28.36 1.33
N LEU A 125 2.93 27.85 2.43
CA LEU A 125 1.94 28.54 3.26
C LEU A 125 2.50 28.82 4.65
N THR A 126 2.92 30.06 4.94
CA THR A 126 3.53 30.33 6.26
C THR A 126 2.54 30.17 7.41
N GLU A 127 3.03 29.82 8.60
CA GLU A 127 2.26 29.73 9.85
C GLU A 127 1.40 30.99 10.11
N LEU A 128 1.96 32.16 9.81
CA LEU A 128 1.30 33.47 9.94
C LEU A 128 0.17 33.64 8.92
N SER A 129 0.36 33.17 7.69
CA SER A 129 -0.67 33.15 6.65
C SER A 129 -1.80 32.20 7.03
N LEU A 130 -1.49 30.97 7.49
CA LEU A 130 -2.48 29.99 7.95
C LEU A 130 -3.23 30.46 9.21
N THR A 131 -2.54 31.08 10.16
CA THR A 131 -3.18 31.65 11.37
C THR A 131 -4.14 32.78 11.02
N ARG A 132 -3.79 33.64 10.06
CA ARG A 132 -4.69 34.68 9.54
C ARG A 132 -5.89 34.06 8.82
N LEU A 133 -5.64 33.12 7.92
CA LEU A 133 -6.66 32.24 7.33
C LEU A 133 -7.70 31.86 8.38
N VAL A 134 -7.27 31.16 9.43
CA VAL A 134 -8.15 30.54 10.43
C VAL A 134 -8.82 31.55 11.35
N ARG A 135 -8.11 32.63 11.74
CA ARG A 135 -8.71 33.75 12.49
C ARG A 135 -9.83 34.44 11.70
N ASN A 136 -9.70 34.45 10.38
CA ASN A 136 -10.62 35.07 9.46
C ASN A 136 -11.76 34.10 9.07
N LEU A 137 -11.52 32.79 9.05
CA LEU A 137 -12.39 31.69 8.60
C LEU A 137 -13.58 31.33 9.52
N THR A 138 -14.08 32.24 10.36
CA THR A 138 -14.94 31.88 11.51
C THR A 138 -16.28 31.18 11.17
N SER A 139 -16.73 31.22 9.92
CA SER A 139 -17.99 30.61 9.44
C SER A 139 -17.79 29.33 8.63
N LEU A 140 -16.55 28.87 8.44
CA LEU A 140 -16.23 27.79 7.51
C LEU A 140 -16.77 26.44 7.98
N GLU A 141 -17.31 25.66 7.05
CA GLU A 141 -17.75 24.28 7.31
C GLU A 141 -16.75 23.24 6.80
N ASN A 142 -16.04 23.49 5.70
CA ASN A 142 -15.16 22.49 5.09
C ASN A 142 -13.81 23.10 4.67
N LEU A 143 -12.71 22.43 5.03
CA LEU A 143 -11.34 22.85 4.71
C LEU A 143 -10.51 21.64 4.24
N ASP A 144 -9.99 21.69 3.02
CA ASP A 144 -9.09 20.72 2.41
C ASP A 144 -7.78 21.31 1.87
N LEU A 145 -6.82 21.47 2.77
CA LEU A 145 -5.45 21.86 2.49
C LEU A 145 -4.58 20.70 1.97
N THR A 146 -5.13 19.54 1.58
CA THR A 146 -4.35 18.38 1.07
C THR A 146 -3.15 18.77 0.18
N ARG A 147 -1.97 18.43 0.67
CA ARG A 147 -0.62 18.52 0.08
C ARG A 147 -0.01 19.93 -0.01
N VAL A 148 -0.64 20.99 0.53
CA VAL A 148 0.06 22.29 0.65
C VAL A 148 1.34 22.12 1.47
N ASN A 149 2.48 22.62 1.01
CA ASN A 149 3.66 22.71 1.87
C ASN A 149 3.49 23.86 2.86
N ILE A 150 2.85 23.60 3.98
CA ILE A 150 2.69 24.60 5.04
C ILE A 150 3.96 24.67 5.90
N SER A 151 4.65 23.53 6.10
CA SER A 151 5.94 23.48 6.84
C SER A 151 5.86 24.09 8.26
N SER A 152 4.67 24.10 8.89
CA SER A 152 4.42 24.76 10.18
C SER A 152 3.65 23.90 11.19
N THR A 153 3.51 24.44 12.39
CA THR A 153 2.51 24.03 13.38
C THR A 153 1.09 24.19 12.82
N VAL A 154 0.15 23.41 13.35
CA VAL A 154 -1.29 23.68 13.19
C VAL A 154 -1.66 24.77 14.23
N PRO A 155 -2.13 25.96 13.84
CA PRO A 155 -2.43 27.04 14.78
C PRO A 155 -3.57 26.68 15.76
N ASN A 156 -3.38 26.95 17.05
CA ASN A 156 -4.38 26.69 18.10
C ASN A 156 -5.77 27.30 17.83
N ILE A 157 -5.85 28.37 17.03
CA ILE A 157 -7.11 29.04 16.67
C ILE A 157 -8.05 28.15 15.82
N PHE A 158 -7.56 27.05 15.23
CA PHE A 158 -8.41 26.01 14.62
C PHE A 158 -9.44 25.44 15.62
N ALA A 159 -9.08 25.33 16.91
CA ALA A 159 -9.98 24.85 17.97
C ALA A 159 -11.15 25.81 18.28
N ASN A 160 -11.19 26.99 17.67
CA ASN A 160 -12.28 27.95 17.80
C ASN A 160 -13.29 27.90 16.63
N LEU A 161 -13.01 27.14 15.56
CA LEU A 161 -13.90 27.03 14.39
C LEU A 161 -15.10 26.11 14.67
N SER A 162 -16.06 26.61 15.46
CA SER A 162 -17.21 25.81 15.90
C SER A 162 -18.14 25.34 14.79
N THR A 163 -18.11 25.98 13.61
CA THR A 163 -18.85 25.57 12.39
C THR A 163 -18.19 24.42 11.63
N LEU A 164 -16.91 24.12 11.88
CA LEU A 164 -16.13 23.22 11.03
C LEU A 164 -16.63 21.78 11.11
N ARG A 165 -16.93 21.21 9.94
CA ARG A 165 -17.44 19.85 9.71
C ARG A 165 -16.39 18.93 9.10
N SER A 166 -15.50 19.43 8.24
CA SER A 166 -14.34 18.71 7.74
C SER A 166 -13.04 19.51 7.84
N LEU A 167 -11.96 18.82 8.20
CA LEU A 167 -10.60 19.33 8.19
C LEU A 167 -9.67 18.28 7.57
N HIS A 168 -9.13 18.61 6.40
CA HIS A 168 -8.18 17.80 5.65
C HIS A 168 -6.86 18.58 5.50
N LEU A 169 -5.76 18.03 6.03
CA LEU A 169 -4.40 18.57 6.03
C LEU A 169 -3.37 17.52 5.54
N GLN A 170 -3.77 16.56 4.70
CA GLN A 170 -2.93 15.42 4.28
C GLN A 170 -1.63 15.84 3.59
N THR A 171 -0.47 15.25 3.93
CA THR A 171 0.83 15.47 3.27
C THR A 171 1.24 16.97 3.25
N CYS A 172 0.95 17.73 4.30
CA CYS A 172 1.13 19.20 4.32
C CYS A 172 2.48 19.69 4.90
N GLU A 173 3.42 18.79 5.15
CA GLU A 173 4.68 19.07 5.87
C GLU A 173 4.44 19.70 7.27
N MET A 174 3.27 19.45 7.89
CA MET A 174 2.96 19.94 9.23
C MET A 174 3.88 19.34 10.29
N ARG A 175 4.22 20.12 11.31
CA ARG A 175 5.20 19.77 12.33
C ARG A 175 4.84 20.27 13.73
N GLY A 176 5.35 19.61 14.77
CA GLY A 176 5.10 20.00 16.17
C GLY A 176 3.71 19.60 16.64
N GLU A 177 3.28 20.09 17.81
CA GLU A 177 2.09 19.56 18.49
C GLU A 177 0.77 20.01 17.84
N PHE A 178 -0.10 19.03 17.55
CA PHE A 178 -1.44 19.26 17.02
C PHE A 178 -2.41 19.78 18.11
N PRO A 179 -3.16 20.88 17.89
CA PRO A 179 -4.08 21.44 18.86
C PRO A 179 -5.19 20.47 19.27
N ILE A 180 -5.08 19.94 20.49
CA ILE A 180 -5.97 18.91 21.03
C ILE A 180 -7.45 19.31 21.08
N GLY A 181 -7.74 20.62 21.10
CA GLY A 181 -9.10 21.17 21.04
C GLY A 181 -9.84 20.90 19.73
N ILE A 182 -9.15 20.61 18.62
CA ILE A 182 -9.78 20.33 17.32
C ILE A 182 -10.61 19.03 17.38
N PHE A 183 -10.14 18.01 18.11
CA PHE A 183 -10.91 16.78 18.39
C PHE A 183 -12.21 17.03 19.19
N MET A 184 -12.34 18.21 19.79
CA MET A 184 -13.48 18.64 20.62
C MET A 184 -14.29 19.75 19.95
N LEU A 185 -14.17 19.94 18.62
CA LEU A 185 -15.09 20.80 17.88
C LEU A 185 -16.50 20.18 17.83
N PRO A 186 -17.58 20.97 17.98
CA PRO A 186 -18.93 20.44 18.20
C PRO A 186 -19.60 19.91 16.92
N ASN A 187 -19.13 20.30 15.74
CA ASN A 187 -19.68 19.92 14.44
C ASN A 187 -18.73 19.07 13.57
N LEU A 188 -17.50 18.81 14.04
CA LEU A 188 -16.45 18.17 13.24
C LEU A 188 -16.74 16.68 13.02
N ARG A 189 -17.00 16.31 11.76
CA ARG A 189 -17.29 14.93 11.32
C ARG A 189 -16.04 14.25 10.76
N VAL A 190 -15.19 14.99 10.05
CA VAL A 190 -14.00 14.45 9.39
C VAL A 190 -12.76 15.20 9.83
N LEU A 191 -11.78 14.48 10.39
CA LEU A 191 -10.44 14.98 10.68
C LEU A 191 -9.40 14.09 10.02
N ASN A 192 -8.73 14.62 9.00
CA ASN A 192 -7.68 13.91 8.27
C ASN A 192 -6.42 14.78 8.21
N VAL A 193 -5.32 14.29 8.78
CA VAL A 193 -4.03 15.01 8.89
C VAL A 193 -2.86 14.08 8.55
N ASN A 194 -3.11 13.06 7.72
CA ASN A 194 -2.14 11.99 7.47
C ASN A 194 -0.89 12.44 6.68
N ASP A 195 0.17 11.64 6.70
CA ASP A 195 1.46 11.86 6.01
C ASP A 195 2.17 13.18 6.39
N ASN A 196 1.90 13.69 7.60
CA ASN A 196 2.64 14.78 8.24
C ASN A 196 3.59 14.20 9.29
N LYS A 197 4.75 13.72 8.85
CA LYS A 197 5.66 12.88 9.67
C LYS A 197 6.16 13.58 10.94
N ASP A 198 6.39 14.89 10.88
CA ASP A 198 6.86 15.69 12.02
C ASP A 198 5.72 16.24 12.90
N LEU A 199 4.45 16.02 12.55
CA LEU A 199 3.29 16.40 13.34
C LEU A 199 3.18 15.47 14.54
N THR A 200 3.38 16.01 15.74
CA THR A 200 3.25 15.30 17.01
C THR A 200 1.88 15.57 17.64
N GLY A 201 1.53 14.77 18.64
CA GLY A 201 0.29 14.95 19.39
C GLY A 201 -0.08 13.72 20.20
N SER A 202 -1.25 13.79 20.83
CA SER A 202 -1.90 12.66 21.48
C SER A 202 -3.42 12.80 21.39
N LEU A 203 -4.14 11.70 21.60
CA LEU A 203 -5.61 11.69 21.59
C LEU A 203 -6.15 12.12 22.97
N PRO A 204 -7.13 13.04 23.05
CA PRO A 204 -7.70 13.50 24.32
C PRO A 204 -8.51 12.42 25.03
N ASP A 205 -8.81 12.69 26.32
CA ASP A 205 -9.84 11.96 27.04
C ASP A 205 -11.24 12.41 26.57
N PHE A 206 -11.92 11.56 25.81
CA PHE A 206 -13.27 11.76 25.30
C PHE A 206 -14.38 11.50 26.35
N GLN A 207 -14.06 11.42 27.66
CA GLN A 207 -15.02 11.06 28.71
C GLN A 207 -16.26 11.97 28.76
N TYR A 208 -16.13 13.23 28.33
CA TYR A 208 -17.21 14.21 28.28
C TYR A 208 -17.75 14.49 26.86
N TRP A 209 -17.26 13.80 25.83
CA TRP A 209 -17.56 14.07 24.41
C TRP A 209 -18.43 12.99 23.74
N SER A 210 -19.32 12.37 24.50
CA SER A 210 -20.14 11.20 24.09
C SER A 210 -21.25 11.46 23.07
N SER A 211 -21.39 12.72 22.61
CA SER A 211 -22.24 13.12 21.50
C SER A 211 -21.43 13.66 20.31
N SER A 212 -20.14 13.29 20.22
CA SER A 212 -19.27 13.72 19.12
C SER A 212 -19.82 13.28 17.74
N PRO A 213 -19.84 14.18 16.75
CA PRO A 213 -20.22 13.83 15.38
C PRO A 213 -19.05 13.25 14.55
N LEU A 214 -17.87 12.99 15.16
CA LEU A 214 -16.70 12.45 14.46
C LEU A 214 -17.01 11.08 13.84
N GLU A 215 -16.95 11.03 12.51
CA GLU A 215 -17.17 9.88 11.62
C GLU A 215 -15.85 9.38 11.01
N GLU A 216 -14.88 10.28 10.73
CA GLU A 216 -13.52 9.94 10.32
C GLU A 216 -12.46 10.60 11.21
N ILE A 217 -11.53 9.79 11.71
CA ILE A 217 -10.25 10.23 12.28
C ILE A 217 -9.13 9.51 11.53
N ASN A 218 -8.29 10.27 10.85
CA ASN A 218 -7.18 9.77 10.06
C ASN A 218 -5.89 10.55 10.38
N LEU A 219 -5.07 9.97 11.28
CA LEU A 219 -3.82 10.56 11.77
C LEU A 219 -2.59 9.81 11.24
N ALA A 220 -2.75 8.97 10.21
CA ALA A 220 -1.74 8.00 9.81
C ALA A 220 -0.44 8.63 9.27
N THR A 221 0.70 7.96 9.45
CA THR A 221 2.02 8.46 9.00
C THR A 221 2.33 9.85 9.60
N THR A 222 2.12 9.97 10.90
CA THR A 222 2.46 11.15 11.72
C THR A 222 3.17 10.72 13.00
N SER A 223 3.79 11.64 13.72
CA SER A 223 4.43 11.38 15.02
C SER A 223 3.45 11.45 16.21
N PHE A 224 2.14 11.29 15.99
CA PHE A 224 1.15 11.14 17.06
C PHE A 224 1.48 9.95 17.97
N SER A 225 1.29 10.11 19.28
CA SER A 225 1.83 9.22 20.30
C SER A 225 0.93 9.07 21.54
N GLY A 226 1.42 8.34 22.54
CA GLY A 226 0.72 8.12 23.81
C GLY A 226 -0.02 6.78 23.82
N LYS A 227 -1.15 6.72 24.50
CA LYS A 227 -2.02 5.52 24.58
C LYS A 227 -3.37 5.82 23.93
N LEU A 228 -4.01 4.79 23.38
CA LEU A 228 -5.41 4.89 22.95
C LEU A 228 -6.31 5.05 24.20
N PRO A 229 -7.08 6.14 24.34
CA PRO A 229 -7.83 6.43 25.56
C PRO A 229 -9.02 5.49 25.73
N SER A 230 -9.29 5.05 26.95
CA SER A 230 -10.42 4.17 27.26
C SER A 230 -11.79 4.82 26.99
N SER A 231 -11.86 6.15 26.96
CA SER A 231 -13.05 6.91 26.57
C SER A 231 -13.27 7.00 25.05
N MET A 232 -12.34 6.50 24.21
CA MET A 232 -12.53 6.47 22.74
C MET A 232 -13.85 5.81 22.33
N GLY A 233 -14.33 4.81 23.07
CA GLY A 233 -15.65 4.18 22.87
C GLY A 233 -16.88 5.08 23.06
N ASN A 234 -16.68 6.37 23.36
CA ASN A 234 -17.72 7.40 23.38
C ASN A 234 -17.98 8.00 21.97
N LEU A 235 -17.05 7.83 21.02
CA LEU A 235 -17.14 8.36 19.64
C LEU A 235 -18.07 7.50 18.75
N ARG A 236 -19.32 7.30 19.16
CA ARG A 236 -20.24 6.31 18.54
C ARG A 236 -20.58 6.58 17.08
N SER A 237 -20.34 7.78 16.59
CA SER A 237 -20.48 8.18 15.19
C SER A 237 -19.36 7.64 14.29
N LEU A 238 -18.24 7.17 14.86
CA LEU A 238 -17.02 6.85 14.11
C LEU A 238 -17.19 5.64 13.17
N ILE A 239 -16.95 5.89 11.87
CA ILE A 239 -17.00 4.93 10.76
C ILE A 239 -15.57 4.54 10.33
N TYR A 240 -14.63 5.47 10.40
CA TYR A 240 -13.25 5.31 9.95
C TYR A 240 -12.26 5.75 11.04
N LEU A 241 -11.37 4.85 11.45
CA LEU A 241 -10.24 5.16 12.32
C LEU A 241 -8.94 4.63 11.72
N ASP A 242 -8.07 5.53 11.27
CA ASP A 242 -6.73 5.19 10.78
C ASP A 242 -5.64 5.95 11.56
N LEU A 243 -4.83 5.16 12.26
CA LEU A 243 -3.70 5.57 13.08
C LEU A 243 -2.43 4.81 12.65
N HIS A 244 -2.35 4.29 11.42
CA HIS A 244 -1.22 3.47 10.99
C HIS A 244 0.08 4.28 10.81
N SER A 245 1.23 3.67 11.06
CA SER A 245 2.55 4.33 11.02
C SER A 245 2.63 5.54 11.95
N CYS A 246 2.35 5.32 13.23
CA CYS A 246 2.39 6.31 14.30
C CYS A 246 3.15 5.78 15.53
N ASN A 247 3.25 6.59 16.58
CA ASN A 247 3.96 6.27 17.82
C ASN A 247 3.01 5.91 18.98
N PHE A 248 1.82 5.35 18.69
CA PHE A 248 0.90 4.91 19.76
C PHE A 248 1.41 3.66 20.47
N SER A 249 1.08 3.53 21.76
CA SER A 249 1.65 2.53 22.66
C SER A 249 0.63 1.98 23.66
N GLY A 250 0.98 0.86 24.30
CA GLY A 250 0.09 0.20 25.26
C GLY A 250 -1.07 -0.52 24.58
N ASN A 251 -2.13 -0.80 25.34
CA ASN A 251 -3.15 -1.75 24.91
C ASN A 251 -4.25 -1.11 24.04
N ILE A 252 -4.80 -1.88 23.10
CA ILE A 252 -6.07 -1.56 22.44
C ILE A 252 -7.17 -1.63 23.52
N PRO A 253 -7.89 -0.53 23.83
CA PRO A 253 -8.85 -0.51 24.92
C PRO A 253 -10.11 -1.30 24.54
N SER A 254 -10.67 -2.07 25.49
CA SER A 254 -11.87 -2.88 25.26
C SER A 254 -13.11 -2.06 24.89
N SER A 255 -13.15 -0.79 25.24
CA SER A 255 -14.18 0.17 24.83
C SER A 255 -14.20 0.48 23.33
N ILE A 256 -13.17 0.09 22.56
CA ILE A 256 -13.20 0.14 21.09
C ILE A 256 -14.44 -0.61 20.55
N GLY A 257 -14.87 -1.67 21.25
CA GLY A 257 -16.07 -2.46 20.97
C GLY A 257 -17.41 -1.74 21.16
N ASN A 258 -17.41 -0.46 21.52
CA ASN A 258 -18.62 0.39 21.56
C ASN A 258 -18.83 1.16 20.23
N LEU A 259 -17.83 1.19 19.34
CA LEU A 259 -17.85 1.94 18.08
C LEU A 259 -18.63 1.20 16.98
N THR A 260 -19.90 0.85 17.22
CA THR A 260 -20.65 -0.10 16.39
C THR A 260 -20.90 0.31 14.94
N ASN A 261 -20.55 1.55 14.55
CA ASN A 261 -20.57 2.07 13.18
C ASN A 261 -19.24 1.91 12.43
N LEU A 262 -18.18 1.46 13.10
CA LEU A 262 -16.82 1.40 12.55
C LEU A 262 -16.71 0.34 11.44
N MET A 263 -16.35 0.79 10.24
CA MET A 263 -16.14 -0.04 9.06
C MET A 263 -14.65 -0.28 8.76
N MET A 264 -13.77 0.66 9.14
CA MET A 264 -12.32 0.53 9.00
C MET A 264 -11.60 0.88 10.32
N LEU A 265 -10.72 -0.03 10.75
CA LEU A 265 -9.84 0.17 11.89
C LEU A 265 -8.40 -0.21 11.53
N ARG A 266 -7.52 0.79 11.45
CA ARG A 266 -6.11 0.64 11.05
C ARG A 266 -5.20 1.17 12.15
N LEU A 267 -4.41 0.27 12.74
CA LEU A 267 -3.46 0.53 13.82
C LEU A 267 -2.04 -0.02 13.49
N ARG A 268 -1.82 -0.46 12.25
CA ARG A 268 -0.57 -1.09 11.78
C ARG A 268 0.64 -0.18 12.01
N ASN A 269 1.82 -0.74 12.27
CA ASN A 269 3.08 -0.01 12.46
C ASN A 269 2.98 1.02 13.60
N ASN A 270 2.87 0.50 14.82
CA ASN A 270 2.83 1.25 16.09
C ASN A 270 3.56 0.41 17.18
N SER A 271 3.58 0.91 18.42
CA SER A 271 4.11 0.21 19.60
C SER A 271 2.99 -0.36 20.49
N LEU A 272 1.83 -0.73 19.92
CA LEU A 272 0.71 -1.28 20.68
C LEU A 272 1.02 -2.69 21.17
N ALA A 273 0.60 -3.01 22.40
CA ALA A 273 0.96 -4.23 23.11
C ALA A 273 -0.23 -4.87 23.83
N GLY A 274 -0.02 -6.09 24.35
CA GLY A 274 -1.09 -6.83 25.02
C GLY A 274 -2.08 -7.46 24.04
N ASN A 275 -3.18 -8.00 24.58
CA ASN A 275 -4.08 -8.85 23.80
C ASN A 275 -5.14 -8.05 23.02
N ILE A 276 -5.53 -8.57 21.86
CA ILE A 276 -6.67 -8.06 21.08
C ILE A 276 -7.97 -8.26 21.91
N PRO A 277 -8.71 -7.19 22.25
CA PRO A 277 -9.88 -7.31 23.12
C PRO A 277 -11.04 -8.03 22.43
N SER A 278 -11.71 -8.96 23.13
CA SER A 278 -12.83 -9.75 22.59
C SER A 278 -14.04 -8.92 22.18
N SER A 279 -14.22 -7.75 22.78
CA SER A 279 -15.23 -6.75 22.40
C SER A 279 -15.07 -6.19 20.99
N ILE A 280 -13.93 -6.43 20.30
CA ILE A 280 -13.83 -6.18 18.86
C ILE A 280 -14.92 -6.93 18.07
N GLY A 281 -15.38 -8.08 18.56
CA GLY A 281 -16.47 -8.86 17.98
C GLY A 281 -17.87 -8.24 18.08
N ASN A 282 -18.00 -7.07 18.71
CA ASN A 282 -19.21 -6.25 18.67
C ASN A 282 -19.29 -5.39 17.40
N LEU A 283 -18.15 -5.15 16.73
CA LEU A 283 -18.00 -4.18 15.65
C LEU A 283 -18.42 -4.77 14.30
N ILE A 284 -19.64 -5.29 14.23
CA ILE A 284 -20.15 -6.13 13.13
C ILE A 284 -20.14 -5.48 11.74
N GLN A 285 -19.91 -4.17 11.64
CA GLN A 285 -19.77 -3.43 10.38
C GLN A 285 -18.32 -3.38 9.85
N LEU A 286 -17.32 -3.85 10.60
CA LEU A 286 -15.91 -3.86 10.17
C LEU A 286 -15.70 -4.67 8.89
N ALA A 287 -15.28 -3.96 7.84
CA ALA A 287 -14.82 -4.51 6.57
C ALA A 287 -13.29 -4.61 6.49
N PHE A 288 -12.55 -3.79 7.25
CA PHE A 288 -11.09 -3.71 7.16
C PHE A 288 -10.44 -3.58 8.55
N VAL A 289 -9.58 -4.54 8.92
CA VAL A 289 -8.77 -4.54 10.14
C VAL A 289 -7.31 -4.74 9.79
N SER A 290 -6.43 -3.82 10.23
CA SER A 290 -4.99 -3.95 10.06
C SER A 290 -4.25 -3.50 11.33
N PHE A 291 -3.68 -4.47 12.03
CA PHE A 291 -2.95 -4.34 13.29
C PHE A 291 -1.48 -4.79 13.17
N GLY A 292 -1.00 -5.11 11.96
CA GLY A 292 0.34 -5.65 11.80
C GLY A 292 1.47 -4.71 12.25
N TYR A 293 2.69 -5.21 12.39
CA TYR A 293 3.85 -4.43 12.86
C TYR A 293 3.56 -3.73 14.20
N ASN A 294 3.31 -4.53 15.23
CA ASN A 294 3.06 -4.08 16.60
C ASN A 294 3.70 -5.07 17.60
N HIS A 295 3.33 -5.00 18.87
CA HIS A 295 3.78 -5.89 19.94
C HIS A 295 2.59 -6.61 20.61
N LEU A 296 1.51 -6.86 19.86
CA LEU A 296 0.31 -7.52 20.37
C LEU A 296 0.61 -8.98 20.74
N THR A 297 0.00 -9.45 21.83
CA THR A 297 0.31 -10.75 22.46
C THR A 297 -0.92 -11.65 22.62
N GLY A 298 -0.69 -12.94 22.81
CA GLY A 298 -1.77 -13.88 23.14
C GLY A 298 -2.58 -14.35 21.92
N PRO A 299 -3.66 -15.12 22.13
CA PRO A 299 -4.40 -15.74 21.05
C PRO A 299 -5.26 -14.76 20.25
N ILE A 300 -5.52 -15.11 18.99
CA ILE A 300 -6.55 -14.47 18.17
C ILE A 300 -7.88 -14.55 18.91
N SER A 301 -8.45 -13.40 19.24
CA SER A 301 -9.66 -13.33 20.05
C SER A 301 -10.87 -13.87 19.30
N PHE A 302 -11.62 -14.78 19.92
CA PHE A 302 -12.75 -15.49 19.26
C PHE A 302 -13.81 -14.54 18.69
N GLY A 303 -13.95 -13.32 19.25
CA GLY A 303 -14.87 -12.29 18.77
C GLY A 303 -14.59 -11.84 17.32
N LEU A 304 -13.37 -11.98 16.80
CA LEU A 304 -13.06 -11.66 15.40
C LEU A 304 -13.89 -12.50 14.41
N ALA A 305 -14.35 -13.70 14.80
CA ALA A 305 -15.22 -14.52 13.96
C ALA A 305 -16.67 -14.00 13.83
N ASN A 306 -17.08 -13.01 14.64
CA ASN A 306 -18.38 -12.34 14.51
C ASN A 306 -18.39 -11.32 13.36
N LEU A 307 -17.22 -10.91 12.86
CA LEU A 307 -17.05 -9.84 11.88
C LEU A 307 -17.39 -10.29 10.45
N THR A 308 -18.62 -10.77 10.24
CA THR A 308 -19.07 -11.35 8.96
C THR A 308 -18.98 -10.42 7.74
N GLN A 309 -18.74 -9.12 7.96
CA GLN A 309 -18.50 -8.14 6.89
C GLN A 309 -17.02 -8.00 6.50
N LEU A 310 -16.10 -8.64 7.22
CA LEU A 310 -14.66 -8.45 7.07
C LEU A 310 -14.14 -8.96 5.72
N VAL A 311 -13.49 -8.05 4.98
CA VAL A 311 -12.86 -8.27 3.67
C VAL A 311 -11.34 -8.36 3.81
N PHE A 312 -10.75 -7.61 4.76
CA PHE A 312 -9.31 -7.57 4.99
C PHE A 312 -8.99 -7.77 6.48
N LEU A 313 -8.14 -8.75 6.79
CA LEU A 313 -7.61 -8.99 8.13
C LEU A 313 -6.08 -9.11 8.09
N ASP A 314 -5.40 -8.20 8.76
CA ASP A 314 -3.94 -8.17 8.89
C ASP A 314 -3.52 -8.07 10.36
N LEU A 315 -2.86 -9.12 10.86
CA LEU A 315 -2.31 -9.23 12.21
C LEU A 315 -0.80 -9.55 12.19
N GLY A 316 -0.16 -9.58 11.01
CA GLY A 316 1.22 -10.04 10.86
C GLY A 316 2.28 -9.13 11.53
N PHE A 317 3.48 -9.63 11.82
CA PHE A 317 4.53 -8.92 12.55
C PHE A 317 4.05 -8.48 13.95
N ASN A 318 3.72 -9.46 14.78
CA ASN A 318 3.30 -9.31 16.17
C ASN A 318 3.89 -10.46 17.02
N ARG A 319 3.38 -10.67 18.24
CA ARG A 319 3.74 -11.77 19.14
C ARG A 319 2.50 -12.55 19.57
N LEU A 320 1.56 -12.72 18.64
CA LEU A 320 0.32 -13.45 18.87
C LEU A 320 0.62 -14.95 18.91
N THR A 321 0.03 -15.65 19.89
CA THR A 321 0.40 -17.02 20.25
C THR A 321 -0.79 -17.99 20.17
N GLY A 322 -0.52 -19.29 20.31
CA GLY A 322 -1.57 -20.31 20.35
C GLY A 322 -2.11 -20.67 18.97
N SER A 323 -3.26 -21.35 18.91
CA SER A 323 -3.84 -21.82 17.65
C SER A 323 -4.74 -20.79 16.99
N ILE A 324 -4.72 -20.78 15.65
CA ILE A 324 -5.64 -19.99 14.82
C ILE A 324 -7.07 -20.57 14.99
N PRO A 325 -8.08 -19.77 15.38
CA PRO A 325 -9.45 -20.28 15.56
C PRO A 325 -10.08 -20.71 14.24
N SER A 326 -10.65 -21.91 14.19
CA SER A 326 -11.41 -22.42 13.03
C SER A 326 -12.65 -21.58 12.70
N SER A 327 -13.15 -20.79 13.65
CA SER A 327 -14.25 -19.85 13.44
C SER A 327 -13.90 -18.69 12.50
N ILE A 328 -12.62 -18.44 12.17
CA ILE A 328 -12.23 -17.51 11.09
C ILE A 328 -12.78 -17.97 9.73
N GLY A 329 -13.01 -19.28 9.53
CA GLY A 329 -13.68 -19.80 8.34
C GLY A 329 -15.14 -19.38 8.18
N ASN A 330 -15.75 -18.72 9.18
CA ASN A 330 -17.07 -18.10 9.05
C ASN A 330 -17.01 -16.76 8.29
N LEU A 331 -15.82 -16.18 8.12
CA LEU A 331 -15.62 -14.88 7.47
C LEU A 331 -15.66 -15.03 5.93
N THR A 332 -16.81 -15.42 5.40
CA THR A 332 -16.99 -15.78 3.98
C THR A 332 -16.75 -14.63 3.00
N LYS A 333 -16.69 -13.37 3.46
CA LYS A 333 -16.33 -12.19 2.66
C LYS A 333 -14.82 -11.90 2.62
N LEU A 334 -14.00 -12.63 3.37
CA LEU A 334 -12.57 -12.34 3.52
C LEU A 334 -11.84 -12.54 2.19
N PHE A 335 -11.24 -11.47 1.69
CA PHE A 335 -10.47 -11.39 0.45
C PHE A 335 -8.96 -11.51 0.70
N ALA A 336 -8.47 -10.98 1.82
CA ALA A 336 -7.07 -11.10 2.23
C ALA A 336 -6.93 -11.41 3.73
N LEU A 337 -6.02 -12.34 4.05
CA LEU A 337 -5.64 -12.73 5.39
C LEU A 337 -4.10 -12.70 5.53
N SER A 338 -3.61 -11.86 6.44
CA SER A 338 -2.20 -11.71 6.81
C SER A 338 -2.04 -12.03 8.29
N LEU A 339 -1.27 -13.09 8.60
CA LEU A 339 -0.95 -13.56 9.96
C LEU A 339 0.56 -13.81 10.17
N SER A 340 1.39 -13.53 9.17
CA SER A 340 2.81 -13.91 9.16
C SER A 340 3.64 -13.23 10.26
N PHE A 341 4.84 -13.75 10.57
CA PHE A 341 5.72 -13.22 11.62
C PHE A 341 5.00 -13.09 12.97
N ASN A 342 4.62 -14.25 13.51
CA ASN A 342 3.94 -14.40 14.80
C ASN A 342 4.39 -15.71 15.50
N GLU A 343 3.83 -15.97 16.67
CA GLU A 343 4.12 -17.16 17.49
C GLU A 343 2.94 -18.17 17.44
N PHE A 344 2.20 -18.23 16.32
CA PHE A 344 1.06 -19.14 16.17
C PHE A 344 1.53 -20.60 16.03
N GLN A 345 0.77 -21.52 16.63
CA GLN A 345 1.15 -22.92 16.76
C GLN A 345 -0.02 -23.90 16.54
N GLY A 346 0.32 -25.12 16.13
CA GLY A 346 -0.64 -26.22 15.94
C GLY A 346 -1.21 -26.25 14.52
N GLN A 347 -2.28 -27.02 14.31
CA GLN A 347 -2.80 -27.26 12.96
C GLN A 347 -3.52 -26.05 12.37
N PHE A 348 -3.22 -25.73 11.11
CA PHE A 348 -3.92 -24.68 10.37
C PHE A 348 -5.39 -25.07 10.10
N PRO A 349 -6.38 -24.19 10.37
CA PRO A 349 -7.78 -24.60 10.27
C PRO A 349 -8.27 -24.88 8.84
N MET A 350 -8.74 -26.12 8.63
CA MET A 350 -9.41 -26.57 7.41
C MET A 350 -10.59 -25.71 6.95
N SER A 351 -11.24 -24.99 7.85
CA SER A 351 -12.33 -24.06 7.53
C SER A 351 -11.85 -22.83 6.75
N ILE A 352 -10.59 -22.40 6.94
CA ILE A 352 -9.99 -21.26 6.22
C ILE A 352 -9.63 -21.67 4.78
N PHE A 353 -9.13 -22.90 4.57
CA PHE A 353 -8.90 -23.48 3.23
C PHE A 353 -10.20 -23.70 2.41
N ASN A 354 -11.38 -23.40 2.97
CA ASN A 354 -12.67 -23.43 2.26
C ASN A 354 -13.20 -22.03 1.92
N LEU A 355 -12.49 -20.94 2.25
CA LEU A 355 -12.88 -19.57 1.94
C LEU A 355 -12.69 -19.26 0.45
N LYS A 356 -13.71 -19.52 -0.35
CA LYS A 356 -13.69 -19.35 -1.83
C LYS A 356 -13.36 -17.93 -2.31
N ASN A 357 -13.62 -16.91 -1.49
CA ASN A 357 -13.35 -15.51 -1.80
C ASN A 357 -11.92 -15.06 -1.41
N LEU A 358 -11.15 -15.89 -0.70
CA LEU A 358 -9.82 -15.52 -0.22
C LEU A 358 -8.83 -15.55 -1.39
N ASN A 359 -8.41 -14.36 -1.82
CA ASN A 359 -7.47 -14.14 -2.92
C ASN A 359 -6.01 -14.10 -2.43
N ILE A 360 -5.79 -13.75 -1.15
CA ILE A 360 -4.47 -13.56 -0.55
C ILE A 360 -4.44 -14.25 0.82
N LEU A 361 -3.53 -15.20 0.99
CA LEU A 361 -3.28 -15.88 2.26
C LEU A 361 -1.77 -15.85 2.56
N ILE A 362 -1.37 -15.08 3.58
CA ILE A 362 0.02 -14.90 3.99
C ILE A 362 0.13 -15.27 5.47
N ILE A 363 0.78 -16.40 5.76
CA ILE A 363 0.88 -17.01 7.10
C ILE A 363 2.31 -17.47 7.42
N SER A 364 3.31 -16.96 6.69
CA SER A 364 4.72 -17.30 6.85
C SER A 364 5.27 -17.03 8.26
N ASP A 365 6.46 -17.54 8.58
CA ASP A 365 7.21 -17.19 9.79
C ASP A 365 6.39 -17.41 11.08
N ASN A 366 5.98 -18.67 11.28
CA ASN A 366 5.16 -19.14 12.40
C ASN A 366 5.50 -20.61 12.73
N ASN A 367 4.83 -21.20 13.72
CA ASN A 367 4.99 -22.62 14.11
C ASN A 367 3.71 -23.43 13.74
N LEU A 368 3.09 -23.10 12.60
CA LEU A 368 1.86 -23.76 12.12
C LEU A 368 2.18 -25.10 11.46
N SER A 369 1.23 -26.03 11.51
CA SER A 369 1.40 -27.39 10.99
C SER A 369 0.16 -27.94 10.30
N GLY A 370 0.28 -29.14 9.74
CA GLY A 370 -0.79 -29.85 9.04
C GLY A 370 -0.47 -30.04 7.56
N THR A 371 -1.50 -30.30 6.75
CA THR A 371 -1.37 -30.57 5.31
C THR A 371 -2.02 -29.44 4.50
N LEU A 372 -1.42 -29.09 3.35
CA LEU A 372 -1.91 -28.01 2.50
C LEU A 372 -3.10 -28.49 1.65
N LEU A 373 -4.31 -28.02 1.95
CA LEU A 373 -5.57 -28.54 1.38
C LEU A 373 -6.41 -27.47 0.68
N ILE A 374 -5.75 -26.62 -0.09
CA ILE A 374 -6.29 -25.41 -0.74
C ILE A 374 -7.22 -25.65 -1.96
N CYS A 375 -7.60 -26.89 -2.28
CA CYS A 375 -8.34 -27.24 -3.50
C CYS A 375 -9.66 -26.48 -3.72
N ASN A 376 -10.26 -25.96 -2.66
CA ASN A 376 -11.54 -25.23 -2.70
C ASN A 376 -11.37 -23.70 -2.80
N MET A 377 -10.14 -23.19 -2.74
CA MET A 377 -9.81 -21.76 -2.77
C MET A 377 -9.69 -21.24 -4.21
N THR A 378 -10.77 -21.35 -5.00
CA THR A 378 -10.75 -21.11 -6.45
C THR A 378 -10.32 -19.70 -6.88
N SER A 379 -10.36 -18.71 -5.98
CA SER A 379 -9.96 -17.32 -6.24
C SER A 379 -8.56 -16.96 -5.72
N LEU A 380 -7.81 -17.92 -5.18
CA LEU A 380 -6.51 -17.68 -4.55
C LEU A 380 -5.46 -17.26 -5.59
N GLN A 381 -4.92 -16.06 -5.44
CA GLN A 381 -3.89 -15.47 -6.30
C GLN A 381 -2.50 -15.54 -5.66
N PHE A 382 -2.41 -15.29 -4.35
CA PHE A 382 -1.16 -15.23 -3.61
C PHE A 382 -1.26 -16.13 -2.37
N LEU A 383 -0.37 -17.13 -2.30
CA LEU A 383 -0.24 -18.02 -1.16
C LEU A 383 1.19 -17.97 -0.63
N ASP A 384 1.34 -17.65 0.65
CA ASP A 384 2.62 -17.69 1.34
C ASP A 384 2.47 -18.39 2.70
N VAL A 385 3.15 -19.53 2.85
CA VAL A 385 3.13 -20.37 4.06
C VAL A 385 4.55 -20.70 4.54
N SER A 386 5.56 -19.95 4.09
CA SER A 386 6.97 -20.28 4.34
C SER A 386 7.37 -20.25 5.81
N GLU A 387 8.51 -20.85 6.16
CA GLU A 387 9.07 -20.89 7.52
C GLU A 387 8.03 -21.32 8.57
N ASN A 388 7.58 -22.58 8.43
CA ASN A 388 6.54 -23.24 9.22
C ASN A 388 6.77 -24.77 9.27
N ASN A 389 5.85 -25.52 9.92
CA ASN A 389 5.87 -26.99 10.04
C ASN A 389 4.75 -27.67 9.22
N PHE A 390 4.38 -27.14 8.05
CA PHE A 390 3.48 -27.85 7.14
C PHE A 390 4.18 -29.06 6.53
N SER A 391 3.45 -30.17 6.39
CA SER A 391 4.00 -31.45 5.95
C SER A 391 3.07 -32.23 5.03
N GLY A 392 3.54 -33.38 4.55
CA GLY A 392 2.84 -34.21 3.58
C GLY A 392 3.09 -33.78 2.14
N SER A 393 2.30 -34.30 1.20
CA SER A 393 2.45 -34.00 -0.23
C SER A 393 1.57 -32.83 -0.67
N LEU A 394 2.04 -32.07 -1.66
CA LEU A 394 1.27 -30.99 -2.24
C LEU A 394 0.03 -31.52 -2.99
N PRO A 395 -1.11 -30.81 -2.91
CA PRO A 395 -2.36 -31.30 -3.44
C PRO A 395 -2.36 -31.24 -4.97
N GLN A 396 -2.68 -32.35 -5.63
CA GLN A 396 -2.62 -32.42 -7.11
C GLN A 396 -3.61 -31.49 -7.82
N CYS A 397 -4.61 -30.98 -7.11
CA CYS A 397 -5.69 -30.11 -7.60
C CYS A 397 -5.26 -28.66 -7.95
N LEU A 398 -3.98 -28.29 -7.84
CA LEU A 398 -3.53 -26.89 -8.03
C LEU A 398 -3.99 -26.26 -9.35
N HIS A 399 -4.09 -27.06 -10.43
CA HIS A 399 -4.61 -26.63 -11.73
C HIS A 399 -6.08 -26.13 -11.71
N ASN A 400 -6.83 -26.34 -10.63
CA ASN A 400 -8.17 -25.80 -10.44
C ASN A 400 -8.16 -24.35 -9.93
N ILE A 401 -7.02 -23.88 -9.40
CA ILE A 401 -6.83 -22.51 -8.90
C ILE A 401 -6.30 -21.66 -10.06
N LEU A 402 -7.18 -21.40 -11.03
CA LEU A 402 -6.85 -20.72 -12.29
C LEU A 402 -6.33 -19.29 -12.11
N GLU A 403 -6.55 -18.70 -10.94
CA GLU A 403 -6.09 -17.34 -10.58
C GLU A 403 -4.71 -17.32 -9.89
N LEU A 404 -4.09 -18.47 -9.59
CA LEU A 404 -2.85 -18.52 -8.81
C LEU A 404 -1.67 -17.86 -9.55
N ARG A 405 -1.06 -16.85 -8.91
CA ARG A 405 0.03 -16.02 -9.42
C ARG A 405 1.35 -16.27 -8.68
N ALA A 406 1.29 -16.40 -7.35
CA ALA A 406 2.46 -16.70 -6.53
C ALA A 406 2.16 -17.79 -5.49
N ILE A 407 3.11 -18.71 -5.32
CA ILE A 407 3.09 -19.73 -4.28
C ILE A 407 4.47 -19.83 -3.60
N SER A 408 4.50 -19.59 -2.29
CA SER A 408 5.67 -19.66 -1.43
C SER A 408 5.44 -20.70 -0.33
N LEU A 409 6.24 -21.76 -0.35
CA LEU A 409 6.23 -22.92 0.54
C LEU A 409 7.60 -23.16 1.20
N GLU A 410 8.53 -22.20 1.07
CA GLU A 410 9.90 -22.22 1.61
C GLU A 410 9.96 -22.69 3.07
N GLY A 411 11.00 -23.42 3.48
CA GLY A 411 11.24 -23.70 4.90
C GLY A 411 10.13 -24.46 5.60
N ASN A 412 9.81 -25.66 5.08
CA ASN A 412 8.72 -26.49 5.58
C ASN A 412 9.09 -27.99 5.52
N GLU A 413 8.18 -28.85 5.97
CA GLU A 413 8.32 -30.31 6.00
C GLU A 413 7.56 -31.01 4.85
N PHE A 414 7.30 -30.31 3.73
CA PHE A 414 6.61 -30.91 2.58
C PHE A 414 7.49 -31.97 1.90
N GLN A 415 6.87 -33.04 1.44
CA GLN A 415 7.55 -34.25 0.97
C GLN A 415 6.87 -34.90 -0.24
N GLY A 416 7.58 -35.85 -0.85
CA GLY A 416 7.10 -36.58 -2.02
C GLY A 416 7.31 -35.82 -3.31
N LEU A 417 6.30 -35.83 -4.19
CA LEU A 417 6.42 -35.40 -5.58
C LEU A 417 5.84 -33.99 -5.81
N LEU A 418 6.48 -33.21 -6.69
CA LEU A 418 5.98 -31.91 -7.13
C LEU A 418 4.76 -32.11 -8.05
N PRO A 419 3.63 -31.41 -7.84
CA PRO A 419 2.44 -31.57 -8.67
C PRO A 419 2.72 -31.19 -10.13
N ARG A 420 2.60 -32.16 -11.05
CA ARG A 420 2.71 -31.93 -12.50
C ARG A 420 1.65 -30.92 -12.99
N SER A 421 0.57 -30.79 -12.24
CA SER A 421 -0.49 -29.81 -12.43
C SER A 421 -0.07 -28.34 -12.28
N PHE A 422 1.09 -28.03 -11.68
CA PHE A 422 1.71 -26.71 -11.81
C PHE A 422 1.82 -26.28 -13.27
N ALA A 423 2.04 -27.24 -14.18
CA ALA A 423 2.17 -26.96 -15.61
C ALA A 423 0.94 -26.27 -16.21
N ASN A 424 -0.25 -26.50 -15.64
CA ASN A 424 -1.52 -25.99 -16.17
C ASN A 424 -1.90 -24.62 -15.58
N CYS A 425 -1.17 -24.09 -14.61
CA CYS A 425 -1.47 -22.83 -13.94
C CYS A 425 -0.94 -21.63 -14.75
N THR A 426 -1.67 -21.24 -15.79
CA THR A 426 -1.25 -20.25 -16.81
C THR A 426 -0.98 -18.82 -16.31
N LYS A 427 -1.23 -18.53 -15.03
CA LYS A 427 -0.98 -17.23 -14.39
C LYS A 427 0.18 -17.22 -13.38
N LEU A 428 0.87 -18.34 -13.17
CA LEU A 428 1.98 -18.39 -12.22
C LEU A 428 3.18 -17.54 -12.69
N GLU A 429 3.59 -16.64 -11.79
CA GLU A 429 4.75 -15.75 -11.88
C GLU A 429 5.86 -16.19 -10.91
N LEU A 430 5.51 -16.71 -9.73
CA LEU A 430 6.45 -17.14 -8.71
C LEU A 430 6.11 -18.52 -8.14
N ILE A 431 7.10 -19.41 -8.13
CA ILE A 431 7.08 -20.69 -7.42
C ILE A 431 8.33 -20.76 -6.53
N ASP A 432 8.14 -20.78 -5.21
CA ASP A 432 9.18 -20.99 -4.21
C ASP A 432 8.79 -22.21 -3.37
N VAL A 433 9.53 -23.31 -3.52
CA VAL A 433 9.36 -24.56 -2.75
C VAL A 433 10.67 -25.01 -2.11
N SER A 434 11.57 -24.04 -1.91
CA SER A 434 12.92 -24.25 -1.39
C SER A 434 12.93 -24.75 0.06
N ASN A 435 14.06 -25.28 0.54
CA ASN A 435 14.26 -25.70 1.94
C ASN A 435 13.14 -26.66 2.44
N ASN A 436 13.00 -27.79 1.75
CA ASN A 436 11.91 -28.77 1.96
C ASN A 436 12.42 -30.22 1.77
N GLN A 437 11.50 -31.20 1.79
CA GLN A 437 11.82 -32.62 1.67
C GLN A 437 11.30 -33.27 0.38
N PHE A 438 11.12 -32.49 -0.70
CA PHE A 438 10.68 -33.03 -2.00
C PHE A 438 11.72 -34.00 -2.57
N ASN A 439 11.26 -35.22 -2.87
CA ASN A 439 12.07 -36.34 -3.35
C ASN A 439 11.43 -36.86 -4.63
N ASP A 440 11.88 -36.30 -5.74
CA ASP A 440 11.29 -36.46 -7.07
C ASP A 440 12.40 -36.53 -8.12
N THR A 441 12.06 -36.98 -9.32
CA THR A 441 12.82 -36.59 -10.50
C THR A 441 12.47 -35.14 -10.85
N PHE A 442 13.40 -34.38 -11.43
CA PHE A 442 13.08 -33.02 -11.87
C PHE A 442 11.87 -33.08 -12.84
N PRO A 443 10.75 -32.39 -12.53
CA PRO A 443 9.52 -32.53 -13.31
C PRO A 443 9.69 -31.90 -14.71
N SER A 444 9.85 -32.76 -15.72
CA SER A 444 9.93 -32.40 -17.14
C SER A 444 8.74 -31.54 -17.62
N GLU A 445 7.61 -31.71 -16.94
CA GLU A 445 6.33 -31.06 -17.15
C GLU A 445 6.39 -29.55 -16.84
N LEU A 446 7.30 -29.09 -15.95
CA LEU A 446 7.58 -27.65 -15.78
C LEU A 446 8.28 -27.04 -17.00
N GLY A 447 8.97 -27.83 -17.81
CA GLY A 447 9.49 -27.41 -19.12
C GLY A 447 8.49 -27.62 -20.26
N ASN A 448 7.61 -28.61 -20.16
CA ASN A 448 6.62 -28.97 -21.17
C ASN A 448 5.24 -28.32 -20.89
N LEU A 449 5.22 -27.09 -20.37
CA LEU A 449 3.99 -26.31 -20.12
C LEU A 449 3.07 -26.30 -21.38
N PRO A 450 1.76 -26.50 -21.24
CA PRO A 450 0.89 -26.85 -22.35
C PRO A 450 0.78 -25.71 -23.37
N ASN A 451 1.33 -25.95 -24.56
CA ASN A 451 1.38 -25.06 -25.72
C ASN A 451 2.27 -23.81 -25.57
N LEU A 452 3.56 -24.00 -25.86
CA LEU A 452 4.56 -22.98 -26.25
C LEU A 452 4.21 -22.25 -27.58
N LYS A 453 2.94 -21.88 -27.79
CA LYS A 453 2.40 -21.17 -28.96
C LYS A 453 1.20 -20.29 -28.59
N GLY A 454 1.47 -19.14 -27.98
CA GLY A 454 0.48 -18.05 -27.89
C GLY A 454 0.65 -17.12 -26.69
N ILE A 455 0.98 -17.68 -25.53
CA ILE A 455 1.23 -16.92 -24.30
C ILE A 455 2.72 -17.08 -23.96
N LEU A 456 3.44 -15.96 -23.91
CA LEU A 456 4.78 -15.92 -23.34
C LEU A 456 4.65 -16.18 -21.83
N GLN A 457 5.39 -17.15 -21.32
CA GLN A 457 5.26 -17.61 -19.94
C GLN A 457 5.65 -16.47 -18.97
N MET A 458 4.75 -16.16 -18.03
CA MET A 458 4.94 -15.09 -17.04
C MET A 458 5.77 -15.53 -15.82
N LEU A 459 6.37 -16.74 -15.83
CA LEU A 459 7.14 -17.26 -14.70
C LEU A 459 8.46 -16.48 -14.57
N GLU A 460 8.47 -15.53 -13.63
CA GLU A 460 9.58 -14.64 -13.28
C GLU A 460 10.51 -15.27 -12.23
N SER A 461 10.00 -16.15 -11.35
CA SER A 461 10.78 -16.78 -10.28
C SER A 461 10.47 -18.26 -10.07
N LEU A 462 11.53 -19.08 -10.00
CA LEU A 462 11.48 -20.51 -9.70
C LEU A 462 12.62 -20.91 -8.76
N ASP A 463 12.30 -21.09 -7.47
CA ASP A 463 13.24 -21.63 -6.47
C ASP A 463 12.83 -23.04 -6.04
N LEU A 464 13.72 -24.00 -6.32
CA LEU A 464 13.61 -25.42 -5.99
C LEU A 464 14.77 -25.89 -5.09
N SER A 465 15.55 -24.95 -4.52
CA SER A 465 16.79 -25.26 -3.82
C SER A 465 16.59 -26.01 -2.49
N GLN A 466 17.65 -26.58 -1.93
CA GLN A 466 17.66 -27.23 -0.62
C GLN A 466 16.55 -28.29 -0.49
N ASN A 467 16.58 -29.26 -1.41
CA ASN A 467 15.59 -30.34 -1.54
C ASN A 467 16.31 -31.67 -1.91
N ARG A 468 15.54 -32.72 -2.23
CA ARG A 468 16.07 -34.04 -2.63
C ARG A 468 15.77 -34.36 -4.10
N LEU A 469 15.66 -33.34 -4.95
CA LEU A 469 15.38 -33.51 -6.39
C LEU A 469 16.56 -34.19 -7.10
N SER A 470 16.25 -35.01 -8.09
CA SER A 470 17.21 -35.88 -8.78
C SER A 470 16.97 -35.95 -10.29
N GLY A 471 17.93 -36.50 -11.03
CA GLY A 471 17.89 -36.55 -12.50
C GLY A 471 18.36 -35.25 -13.16
N GLU A 472 18.06 -35.08 -14.45
CA GLU A 472 18.58 -33.98 -15.26
C GLU A 472 17.63 -32.76 -15.31
N ILE A 473 18.20 -31.56 -15.39
CA ILE A 473 17.43 -30.32 -15.57
C ILE A 473 16.89 -30.30 -17.02
N PRO A 474 15.56 -30.23 -17.24
CA PRO A 474 14.97 -30.31 -18.58
C PRO A 474 15.46 -29.19 -19.51
N PRO A 475 16.01 -29.49 -20.70
CA PRO A 475 16.46 -28.49 -21.68
C PRO A 475 15.38 -27.48 -22.10
N GLN A 476 14.10 -27.84 -21.96
CA GLN A 476 12.96 -26.98 -22.24
C GLN A 476 12.89 -25.74 -21.33
N LEU A 477 13.43 -25.79 -20.10
CA LEU A 477 13.45 -24.63 -19.19
C LEU A 477 14.27 -23.45 -19.77
N ALA A 478 15.22 -23.72 -20.67
CA ALA A 478 15.97 -22.68 -21.38
C ALA A 478 15.09 -21.82 -22.33
N GLN A 479 13.81 -22.17 -22.50
CA GLN A 479 12.81 -21.41 -23.27
C GLN A 479 12.03 -20.40 -22.40
N LEU A 480 12.14 -20.46 -21.06
CA LEU A 480 11.55 -19.52 -20.11
C LEU A 480 12.28 -18.17 -20.17
N THR A 481 11.96 -17.36 -21.18
CA THR A 481 12.66 -16.09 -21.47
C THR A 481 12.39 -14.94 -20.49
N PHE A 482 11.43 -15.09 -19.57
CA PHE A 482 11.07 -14.11 -18.54
C PHE A 482 11.57 -14.48 -17.13
N LEU A 483 12.25 -15.62 -16.97
CA LEU A 483 12.68 -16.14 -15.67
C LEU A 483 13.85 -15.33 -15.11
N GLU A 484 13.57 -14.33 -14.29
CA GLU A 484 14.58 -13.47 -13.64
C GLU A 484 15.30 -14.20 -12.50
N TRP A 485 14.59 -15.01 -11.71
CA TRP A 485 15.17 -15.83 -10.64
C TRP A 485 15.04 -17.33 -10.94
N PHE A 486 16.17 -18.03 -10.88
CA PHE A 486 16.22 -19.50 -10.94
C PHE A 486 17.26 -20.03 -9.96
N ASN A 487 16.86 -21.00 -9.15
CA ASN A 487 17.74 -21.62 -8.17
C ASN A 487 17.34 -23.08 -7.93
N VAL A 488 18.32 -23.97 -8.10
CA VAL A 488 18.20 -25.43 -7.90
C VAL A 488 19.33 -25.97 -7.03
N SER A 489 20.04 -25.08 -6.34
CA SER A 489 21.19 -25.43 -5.49
C SER A 489 20.82 -26.42 -4.38
N HIS A 490 21.81 -27.15 -3.86
CA HIS A 490 21.68 -28.09 -2.75
C HIS A 490 20.57 -29.14 -2.98
N ASN A 491 20.62 -29.75 -4.16
CA ASN A 491 19.83 -30.92 -4.59
C ASN A 491 20.78 -32.05 -5.06
N ASN A 492 20.22 -33.14 -5.60
CA ASN A 492 20.96 -34.31 -6.10
C ASN A 492 20.87 -34.44 -7.65
N LEU A 493 20.92 -33.32 -8.36
CA LEU A 493 20.75 -33.25 -9.82
C LEU A 493 22.01 -33.68 -10.60
N THR A 494 21.79 -34.18 -11.82
CA THR A 494 22.79 -34.79 -12.72
C THR A 494 22.73 -34.20 -14.13
N GLY A 495 23.73 -34.49 -14.96
CA GLY A 495 23.69 -34.13 -16.39
C GLY A 495 24.15 -32.70 -16.69
N SER A 496 23.91 -32.25 -17.92
CA SER A 496 24.32 -30.92 -18.40
C SER A 496 23.30 -29.84 -18.04
N ILE A 497 23.79 -28.68 -17.58
CA ILE A 497 22.96 -27.49 -17.38
C ILE A 497 22.45 -26.97 -18.75
N PRO A 498 21.13 -26.79 -18.94
CA PRO A 498 20.57 -26.22 -20.15
C PRO A 498 21.18 -24.87 -20.51
N GLN A 499 21.39 -24.61 -21.79
CA GLN A 499 21.96 -23.35 -22.29
C GLN A 499 20.90 -22.58 -23.06
N GLY A 500 20.72 -21.29 -22.75
CA GLY A 500 19.73 -20.41 -23.35
C GLY A 500 19.95 -18.96 -22.95
N LYS A 501 19.32 -18.00 -23.63
CA LYS A 501 19.62 -16.57 -23.40
C LYS A 501 19.48 -16.15 -21.93
N GLN A 502 18.40 -16.58 -21.28
CA GLN A 502 18.15 -16.33 -19.86
C GLN A 502 18.89 -17.33 -18.96
N PHE A 503 18.92 -18.62 -19.33
CA PHE A 503 19.64 -19.65 -18.55
C PHE A 503 21.14 -19.35 -18.38
N ASN A 504 21.74 -18.64 -19.32
CA ASN A 504 23.15 -18.25 -19.30
C ASN A 504 23.44 -17.01 -18.43
N THR A 505 22.43 -16.34 -17.85
CA THR A 505 22.65 -15.21 -16.91
C THR A 505 22.63 -15.65 -15.44
N PHE A 506 22.22 -16.88 -15.13
CA PHE A 506 22.23 -17.40 -13.76
C PHE A 506 23.66 -17.72 -13.30
N GLU A 507 23.95 -17.41 -12.04
CA GLU A 507 25.27 -17.58 -11.45
C GLU A 507 25.56 -19.04 -11.03
N ASN A 508 26.83 -19.35 -10.73
CA ASN A 508 27.24 -20.64 -10.17
C ASN A 508 26.47 -21.02 -8.88
N SER A 509 26.08 -20.02 -8.10
CA SER A 509 25.27 -20.14 -6.88
C SER A 509 23.89 -20.75 -7.13
N SER A 510 23.26 -20.52 -8.29
CA SER A 510 21.97 -21.15 -8.66
C SER A 510 22.04 -22.68 -8.81
N PHE A 511 23.24 -23.26 -8.91
CA PHE A 511 23.45 -24.67 -9.25
C PHE A 511 24.32 -25.45 -8.24
N GLU A 512 24.88 -24.77 -7.22
CA GLU A 512 25.84 -25.38 -6.29
C GLU A 512 25.26 -26.53 -5.46
N GLY A 513 26.10 -27.27 -4.75
CA GLY A 513 25.72 -28.48 -3.99
C GLY A 513 25.39 -29.72 -4.85
N ASN A 514 24.90 -29.54 -6.08
CA ASN A 514 24.57 -30.62 -7.01
C ASN A 514 25.83 -31.28 -7.61
N LEU A 515 26.37 -32.30 -6.93
CA LEU A 515 27.59 -33.01 -7.35
C LEU A 515 27.49 -33.63 -8.76
N GLY A 516 26.29 -33.94 -9.24
CA GLY A 516 26.07 -34.56 -10.55
C GLY A 516 26.13 -33.59 -11.75
N LEU A 517 25.77 -32.32 -11.59
CA LEU A 517 25.66 -31.34 -12.68
C LEU A 517 27.00 -31.00 -13.37
N CYS A 518 26.95 -30.56 -14.63
CA CYS A 518 28.11 -30.10 -15.40
C CYS A 518 27.73 -29.05 -16.46
N GLY A 519 28.73 -28.37 -17.01
CA GLY A 519 28.55 -27.30 -18.00
C GLY A 519 28.41 -25.92 -17.37
N ASN A 520 28.46 -24.87 -18.19
CA ASN A 520 28.40 -23.49 -17.72
C ASN A 520 27.08 -23.22 -16.95
N PRO A 521 27.11 -22.49 -15.82
CA PRO A 521 28.23 -21.71 -15.28
C PRO A 521 29.27 -22.50 -14.46
N LEU A 522 29.10 -23.81 -14.23
CA LEU A 522 30.01 -24.61 -13.41
C LEU A 522 31.37 -24.84 -14.09
N SER A 523 32.45 -24.78 -13.29
CA SER A 523 33.81 -25.17 -13.73
C SER A 523 33.94 -26.64 -14.17
N LYS A 524 32.98 -27.50 -13.79
CA LYS A 524 32.94 -28.93 -14.12
C LYS A 524 32.41 -29.13 -15.55
N LYS A 525 33.31 -29.41 -16.50
CA LYS A 525 32.95 -29.73 -17.89
C LYS A 525 32.19 -31.06 -17.96
N CYS A 526 31.19 -31.13 -18.83
CA CYS A 526 30.52 -32.39 -19.17
C CYS A 526 31.44 -33.29 -20.00
N TRP A 527 31.36 -34.60 -19.76
CA TRP A 527 32.08 -35.61 -20.55
C TRP A 527 31.20 -36.02 -21.73
N VAL A 528 31.69 -35.78 -22.95
CA VAL A 528 31.08 -36.27 -24.18
C VAL A 528 31.70 -37.63 -24.50
N SER A 529 30.86 -38.64 -24.70
CA SER A 529 31.29 -39.92 -25.29
C SER A 529 31.37 -39.77 -26.80
N ASP A 530 32.59 -39.74 -27.36
CA ASP A 530 32.82 -39.51 -28.80
C ASP A 530 32.21 -40.62 -29.69
N SER A 531 31.04 -40.37 -30.28
CA SER A 531 30.48 -41.21 -31.34
C SER A 531 29.43 -40.55 -32.25
N SER A 532 29.68 -39.34 -32.77
CA SER A 532 29.02 -38.89 -34.02
C SER A 532 29.83 -37.85 -34.81
N PRO A 533 29.65 -37.73 -36.16
CA PRO A 533 30.50 -36.91 -37.02
C PRO A 533 30.14 -35.41 -37.00
N PRO A 534 31.06 -34.51 -37.41
CA PRO A 534 30.78 -33.08 -37.46
C PRO A 534 29.75 -32.70 -38.55
N PRO A 535 28.95 -31.63 -38.35
CA PRO A 535 28.05 -31.10 -39.37
C PRO A 535 28.82 -30.53 -40.58
N PRO A 536 28.23 -30.55 -41.80
CA PRO A 536 28.85 -29.94 -42.97
C PRO A 536 28.87 -28.40 -42.86
N SER A 537 30.03 -27.79 -43.13
CA SER A 537 30.20 -26.35 -43.16
C SER A 537 29.47 -25.72 -44.36
N ILE A 538 28.56 -24.77 -44.10
CA ILE A 538 28.00 -23.88 -45.14
C ILE A 538 28.46 -22.44 -44.84
N SER A 539 28.74 -21.70 -45.91
CA SER A 539 29.47 -20.43 -45.92
C SER A 539 28.72 -19.26 -45.29
N LYS A 540 29.49 -18.33 -44.68
CA LYS A 540 29.02 -16.96 -44.46
C LYS A 540 28.61 -16.33 -45.79
N GLN A 541 27.40 -15.76 -45.84
CA GLN A 541 27.15 -14.58 -46.66
C GLN A 541 26.79 -13.43 -45.73
N SER A 542 27.50 -12.31 -45.91
CA SER A 542 27.29 -11.07 -45.19
C SER A 542 26.28 -10.21 -45.96
N GLN A 543 25.28 -9.67 -45.25
CA GLN A 543 24.59 -8.47 -45.69
C GLN A 543 24.36 -7.57 -44.47
N ASP A 544 25.03 -6.41 -44.48
CA ASP A 544 24.68 -5.30 -43.61
C ASP A 544 23.35 -4.69 -44.07
N SER A 545 22.47 -4.40 -43.11
CA SER A 545 21.42 -3.42 -43.27
C SER A 545 21.20 -2.69 -41.94
N THR A 546 21.99 -1.66 -41.71
CA THR A 546 21.79 -0.74 -40.59
C THR A 546 20.45 -0.03 -40.73
N VAL A 547 19.53 -0.30 -39.79
CA VAL A 547 18.37 0.55 -39.52
C VAL A 547 18.44 0.95 -38.05
N SER A 548 18.47 2.26 -37.81
CA SER A 548 18.45 2.87 -36.47
C SER A 548 17.03 3.34 -36.14
N LEU A 549 16.80 3.67 -34.86
CA LEU A 549 15.54 4.17 -34.28
C LEU A 549 14.46 3.05 -34.17
N PHE A 550 13.56 3.04 -33.19
CA PHE A 550 13.05 4.14 -32.36
C PHE A 550 12.94 3.82 -30.85
N GLU A 551 12.71 4.88 -30.07
CA GLU A 551 12.47 4.87 -28.63
C GLU A 551 11.07 4.34 -28.25
N PHE A 552 10.96 3.73 -27.07
CA PHE A 552 9.71 3.48 -26.33
C PHE A 552 10.07 3.39 -24.83
N GLY A 553 9.32 3.95 -23.88
CA GLY A 553 8.14 4.80 -23.98
C GLY A 553 7.40 4.85 -22.64
N TRP A 554 7.60 5.89 -21.82
CA TRP A 554 7.21 5.98 -20.39
C TRP A 554 5.70 5.89 -20.06
N LYS A 555 4.82 5.56 -21.02
CA LYS A 555 3.35 5.56 -20.83
C LYS A 555 2.76 4.28 -20.21
N ILE A 556 3.52 3.19 -20.10
CA ILE A 556 3.03 1.94 -19.49
C ILE A 556 2.88 2.07 -17.96
N VAL A 557 3.67 2.95 -17.32
CA VAL A 557 3.67 3.18 -15.86
C VAL A 557 2.31 3.68 -15.32
N LEU A 558 1.48 4.31 -16.15
CA LEU A 558 0.27 5.02 -15.72
C LEU A 558 -1.02 4.19 -15.70
N VAL A 559 -1.00 2.92 -16.15
CA VAL A 559 -2.20 2.04 -16.11
C VAL A 559 -2.34 1.34 -14.75
N GLY A 560 -1.26 1.17 -13.99
CA GLY A 560 -1.26 0.44 -12.71
C GLY A 560 -1.93 1.18 -11.53
N TYR A 561 -2.23 2.46 -11.66
CA TYR A 561 -2.51 3.34 -10.50
C TYR A 561 -3.88 3.16 -9.84
N GLY A 562 -4.82 2.43 -10.45
CA GLY A 562 -6.16 2.18 -9.88
C GLY A 562 -6.22 0.99 -8.92
N PHE A 563 -5.58 -0.13 -9.26
CA PHE A 563 -5.58 -1.36 -8.44
C PHE A 563 -4.28 -1.56 -7.66
N GLY A 564 -3.19 -0.89 -8.07
CA GLY A 564 -1.86 -1.03 -7.47
C GLY A 564 -1.73 -0.53 -6.03
N LEU A 565 -2.71 0.15 -5.44
CA LEU A 565 -2.57 0.69 -4.08
C LEU A 565 -2.91 -0.31 -2.96
N ILE A 566 -3.80 -1.27 -3.19
CA ILE A 566 -4.03 -2.38 -2.25
C ILE A 566 -3.04 -3.52 -2.56
N VAL A 567 -2.97 -3.93 -3.83
CA VAL A 567 -2.07 -5.00 -4.27
C VAL A 567 -0.60 -4.60 -4.08
N GLY A 568 -0.21 -3.37 -4.41
CA GLY A 568 1.16 -2.87 -4.24
C GLY A 568 1.52 -2.48 -2.81
N VAL A 569 0.58 -2.39 -1.87
CA VAL A 569 0.93 -2.42 -0.43
C VAL A 569 1.21 -3.86 0.00
N ILE A 570 0.49 -4.85 -0.48
CA ILE A 570 0.73 -6.26 -0.11
C ILE A 570 2.03 -6.77 -0.74
N ILE A 571 2.17 -6.65 -2.07
CA ILE A 571 3.44 -6.88 -2.80
C ILE A 571 4.52 -5.95 -2.26
N GLY A 572 4.20 -4.70 -1.92
CA GLY A 572 5.16 -3.78 -1.29
C GLY A 572 5.70 -4.24 0.05
N ASN A 573 4.93 -5.01 0.85
CA ASN A 573 5.42 -5.62 2.08
C ASN A 573 6.21 -6.93 1.80
N ILE A 574 5.74 -7.79 0.89
CA ILE A 574 6.46 -9.00 0.44
C ILE A 574 7.83 -8.62 -0.16
N VAL A 575 7.88 -7.52 -0.92
CA VAL A 575 9.11 -6.94 -1.45
C VAL A 575 9.89 -6.23 -0.36
N ALA A 576 9.29 -5.45 0.56
CA ALA A 576 10.04 -4.81 1.64
C ALA A 576 10.77 -5.82 2.56
N THR A 577 10.21 -7.01 2.78
CA THR A 577 10.86 -8.09 3.54
C THR A 577 11.94 -8.78 2.71
N LYS A 578 11.59 -9.47 1.60
CA LYS A 578 12.59 -10.21 0.79
C LYS A 578 13.66 -9.26 0.21
N LYS A 579 13.38 -7.98 -0.02
CA LYS A 579 14.37 -6.97 -0.49
C LYS A 579 15.30 -6.44 0.61
N HIS A 580 14.99 -6.59 1.90
CA HIS A 580 15.95 -6.25 2.95
C HIS A 580 17.15 -7.21 2.91
N ASP A 581 16.89 -8.52 2.98
CA ASP A 581 17.94 -9.53 2.94
C ASP A 581 18.60 -9.65 1.56
N TRP A 582 17.85 -9.44 0.48
CA TRP A 582 18.43 -9.35 -0.87
C TRP A 582 19.36 -8.14 -1.01
N LEU A 583 18.97 -6.93 -0.59
CA LEU A 583 19.88 -5.77 -0.62
C LEU A 583 21.10 -5.95 0.29
N MET A 584 20.92 -6.55 1.47
CA MET A 584 22.02 -6.83 2.40
C MET A 584 23.01 -7.87 1.82
N LYS A 585 22.53 -8.86 1.05
CA LYS A 585 23.39 -9.78 0.28
C LYS A 585 24.04 -9.12 -0.95
N THR A 586 23.31 -8.32 -1.72
CA THR A 586 23.79 -7.75 -3.00
C THR A 586 24.73 -6.55 -2.83
N PHE A 587 24.58 -5.75 -1.77
CA PHE A 587 25.37 -4.52 -1.55
C PHE A 587 26.05 -4.41 -0.17
N GLY A 588 25.94 -5.43 0.69
CA GLY A 588 26.61 -5.45 2.00
C GLY A 588 28.14 -5.55 1.89
N MET A 589 28.84 -4.47 2.19
CA MET A 589 30.30 -4.51 2.34
C MET A 589 30.72 -5.44 3.49
N ARG A 590 31.83 -6.15 3.30
CA ARG A 590 32.44 -7.11 4.25
C ARG A 590 32.37 -6.65 5.72
N SER A 591 31.60 -7.38 6.53
CA SER A 591 31.99 -7.64 7.92
C SER A 591 32.79 -8.94 7.97
N THR A 592 33.91 -8.97 8.66
CA THR A 592 34.81 -10.13 8.72
C THR A 592 34.38 -11.19 9.71
N ASP A 593 34.79 -12.43 9.46
CA ASP A 593 34.29 -13.63 10.14
C ASP A 593 34.77 -13.83 11.60
N LYS A 594 34.20 -14.86 12.24
CA LYS A 594 34.28 -15.20 13.67
C LYS A 594 35.59 -15.87 14.12
N LYS A 595 35.88 -15.67 15.43
CA LYS A 595 36.69 -16.53 16.34
C LYS A 595 38.21 -16.61 16.02
N GLU A 596 39.13 -17.02 16.90
CA GLU A 596 39.05 -17.75 18.19
C GLU A 596 40.02 -17.18 19.26
N ARG A 597 39.71 -17.37 20.56
CA ARG A 597 40.54 -18.12 21.54
C ARG A 597 40.04 -17.91 22.99
N GLU A 598 39.71 -19.00 23.65
CA GLU A 598 39.77 -19.12 25.12
C GLU A 598 40.78 -20.22 25.47
N ASN A 599 41.47 -20.05 26.61
CA ASN A 599 42.40 -20.98 27.24
C ASN A 599 43.71 -21.28 26.45
N GLY A 600 44.90 -21.22 27.06
CA GLY A 600 45.21 -20.72 28.41
C GLY A 600 46.62 -21.13 28.84
N THR A 601 47.43 -20.16 29.27
CA THR A 601 48.90 -20.23 29.49
C THR A 601 49.75 -20.58 28.27
#